data_AF-U9U5D8-F1
#
_entry.id   AF-U9U5D8-F1
#
_cell.length_a   1.000
_cell.length_b   1.000
_cell.length_c   1.000
_cell.angle_alpha   90.00
_cell.angle_beta   90.00
_cell.angle_gamma   90.00
#
_symmetry.space_group_name_H-M   'P 1'
#
loop_
_entity.id
_entity.type
_entity.pdbx_description
1 polymer ?
#
loop_
_entity_poly.entity_id
_entity_poly.type
_entity_poly.pdbx_seq_one_letter_code
_entity_poly.pdbx_strand_id
1 'polypeptide(L)'
;MSQIASNPVHSAVPLPPLQPPEPTFPSKLILELRGTRFEIDREMLMSLPESILIVMFPNGLILGRSGTLDYEEEEEQDDHASTDSMELEDQVIYVDFDPLCLEFIMNFYKTAQDTFYSNQGSTNFPQSPTQNPLLSKQAIIVLREELDYFTIPPKQNKKDILANTSSSPVGNTSEALEMTEVESAINIHELKTECGTILLDQKKIFTALQRNVNKENNVAEQHLIDMLCVSGFSRDDEWGYRNIEPHKTSIVSIALVMLKTTGQSNQMATAQKLLLFWRKPARKCWWDGLEVSVGGDKVIPVRLWCRRTWTLELALV
;
A
#
# COMPACT_ATOMS: atom_id res chain seq x y z
N MET A 1 89.59 10.69 -3.25
CA MET A 1 88.54 11.01 -4.24
C MET A 1 87.79 9.74 -4.59
N SER A 2 86.58 9.57 -4.08
CA SER A 2 85.49 8.88 -4.79
C SER A 2 84.21 9.13 -3.99
N GLN A 3 83.30 9.91 -4.56
CA GLN A 3 81.98 10.18 -4.00
C GLN A 3 81.07 8.98 -4.26
N ILE A 4 80.46 8.42 -3.22
CA ILE A 4 79.36 7.46 -3.37
C ILE A 4 78.07 8.25 -3.30
N ALA A 5 77.47 8.47 -4.47
CA ALA A 5 76.19 9.13 -4.63
C ALA A 5 75.05 8.22 -4.11
N SER A 6 74.25 8.75 -3.18
CA SER A 6 73.00 8.12 -2.73
C SER A 6 71.89 8.40 -3.75
N ASN A 7 71.47 7.38 -4.50
CA ASN A 7 70.26 7.45 -5.31
C ASN A 7 69.02 7.31 -4.40
N PRO A 8 68.03 8.19 -4.48
CA PRO A 8 66.74 7.98 -3.82
C PRO A 8 65.95 6.95 -4.64
N VAL A 9 65.61 5.83 -4.00
CA VAL A 9 64.68 4.85 -4.54
C VAL A 9 63.29 5.51 -4.55
N HIS A 10 62.73 5.74 -5.74
CA HIS A 10 61.32 6.09 -5.89
C HIS A 10 60.48 4.90 -5.41
N SER A 11 59.93 4.98 -4.20
CA SER A 11 58.82 4.14 -3.77
C SER A 11 57.59 4.52 -4.58
N ALA A 12 57.31 3.80 -5.66
CA ALA A 12 56.05 3.90 -6.37
C ALA A 12 54.94 3.38 -5.46
N VAL A 13 54.11 4.29 -4.94
CA VAL A 13 52.87 3.93 -4.24
C VAL A 13 51.93 3.31 -5.29
N PRO A 14 51.43 2.08 -5.10
CA PRO A 14 50.43 1.52 -6.00
C PRO A 14 49.17 2.39 -5.93
N LEU A 15 48.75 2.96 -7.06
CA LEU A 15 47.44 3.59 -7.17
C LEU A 15 46.37 2.53 -6.86
N PRO A 16 45.37 2.84 -6.01
CA PRO A 16 44.27 1.92 -5.79
C PRO A 16 43.57 1.62 -7.12
N PRO A 17 43.08 0.39 -7.33
CA PRO A 17 42.30 0.07 -8.53
C PRO A 17 41.12 1.03 -8.61
N LEU A 18 40.91 1.64 -9.78
CA LEU A 18 39.73 2.43 -10.09
C LEU A 18 38.50 1.57 -9.80
N GLN A 19 37.79 1.87 -8.73
CA GLN A 19 36.49 1.26 -8.47
C GLN A 19 35.56 1.66 -9.62
N PRO A 20 34.80 0.71 -10.20
CA PRO A 20 33.75 1.08 -11.15
C PRO A 20 32.84 2.11 -10.50
N PRO A 21 32.36 3.13 -11.23
CA PRO A 21 31.45 4.11 -10.67
C PRO A 21 30.27 3.36 -10.06
N GLU A 22 30.05 3.56 -8.75
CA GLU A 22 28.86 3.03 -8.10
C GLU A 22 27.64 3.59 -8.84
N PRO A 23 26.59 2.77 -9.08
CA PRO A 23 25.36 3.30 -9.66
C PRO A 23 24.86 4.43 -8.74
N THR A 24 24.97 5.65 -9.23
CA THR A 24 24.53 6.85 -8.53
C THR A 24 23.01 6.85 -8.57
N PHE A 25 22.40 6.25 -7.56
CA PHE A 25 20.98 6.43 -7.32
C PHE A 25 20.73 7.91 -7.06
N PRO A 26 19.79 8.55 -7.77
CA PRO A 26 19.59 9.99 -7.70
C PRO A 26 19.21 10.40 -6.27
N SER A 27 19.62 11.60 -5.87
CA SER A 27 19.34 12.10 -4.52
C SER A 27 17.83 12.28 -4.28
N LYS A 28 17.12 12.58 -5.37
CA LYS A 28 15.69 12.87 -5.42
C LYS A 28 15.05 12.19 -6.61
N LEU A 29 13.77 11.87 -6.48
CA LEU A 29 12.97 11.27 -7.54
C LEU A 29 11.69 12.08 -7.72
N ILE A 30 11.32 12.32 -8.97
CA ILE A 30 10.04 12.95 -9.32
C ILE A 30 9.06 11.84 -9.68
N LEU A 31 8.02 11.66 -8.87
CA LEU A 31 6.96 10.70 -9.12
C LEU A 31 5.69 11.42 -9.59
N GLU A 32 5.03 10.90 -10.61
CA GLU A 32 3.69 11.34 -11.00
C GLU A 32 2.65 10.27 -10.67
N LEU A 33 1.79 10.58 -9.69
CA LEU A 33 0.78 9.71 -9.10
C LEU A 33 -0.60 10.19 -9.53
N ARG A 34 -1.16 9.54 -10.56
CA ARG A 34 -2.51 9.85 -11.10
C ARG A 34 -2.70 11.36 -11.38
N GLY A 35 -1.66 11.99 -11.97
CA GLY A 35 -1.64 13.42 -12.30
C GLY A 35 -1.16 14.35 -11.17
N THR A 36 -0.81 13.82 -10.00
CA THR A 36 -0.21 14.60 -8.90
C THR A 36 1.29 14.34 -8.82
N ARG A 37 2.10 15.40 -8.82
CA ARG A 37 3.57 15.28 -8.77
C ARG A 37 4.10 15.32 -7.34
N PHE A 38 5.03 14.43 -7.05
CA PHE A 38 5.73 14.33 -5.77
C PHE A 38 7.23 14.34 -6.03
N GLU A 39 7.96 15.13 -5.25
CA GLU A 39 9.42 15.07 -5.18
C GLU A 39 9.78 14.33 -3.89
N ILE A 40 10.43 13.18 -4.01
CA ILE A 40 10.73 12.31 -2.87
C ILE A 40 12.24 12.07 -2.80
N ASP A 41 12.82 12.39 -1.66
CA ASP A 41 14.23 12.13 -1.38
C ASP A 41 14.48 10.62 -1.27
N ARG A 42 15.70 10.20 -1.64
CA ARG A 42 16.14 8.81 -1.55
C ARG A 42 15.92 8.19 -0.16
N GLU A 43 16.22 8.94 0.90
CA GLU A 43 16.07 8.46 2.28
C GLU A 43 14.61 8.21 2.64
N MET A 44 13.73 9.12 2.24
CA MET A 44 12.29 8.98 2.44
C MET A 44 11.77 7.76 1.69
N LEU A 45 12.15 7.59 0.43
CA LEU A 45 11.79 6.42 -0.38
C LEU A 45 12.23 5.11 0.28
N MET A 46 13.47 5.06 0.78
CA MET A 46 14.00 3.87 1.47
C MET A 46 13.34 3.58 2.83
N SER A 47 12.70 4.60 3.43
CA SER A 47 11.94 4.47 4.68
C SER A 47 10.49 3.99 4.47
N LEU A 48 9.98 4.11 3.23
CA LEU A 48 8.63 3.65 2.91
C LEU A 48 8.48 2.14 3.17
N PRO A 49 7.28 1.69 3.57
CA PRO A 49 7.03 0.28 3.80
C PRO A 49 7.20 -0.51 2.49
N GLU A 50 7.80 -1.70 2.56
CA GLU A 50 7.98 -2.62 1.43
C GLU A 50 6.63 -2.94 0.77
N SER A 51 5.58 -3.07 1.58
CA SER A 51 4.21 -3.28 1.10
C SER A 51 3.67 -2.14 0.23
N ILE A 52 4.21 -0.92 0.35
CA ILE A 52 3.87 0.23 -0.49
C ILE A 52 4.79 0.29 -1.71
N LEU A 53 6.10 0.07 -1.50
CA LEU A 53 7.09 0.05 -2.59
C LEU A 53 6.77 -1.01 -3.65
N ILE A 54 6.31 -2.20 -3.25
CA ILE A 54 5.91 -3.26 -4.19
C ILE A 54 4.71 -2.84 -5.05
N VAL A 55 3.80 -2.02 -4.51
CA VAL A 55 2.63 -1.54 -5.27
C VAL A 55 3.04 -0.41 -6.21
N MET A 56 3.89 0.51 -5.75
CA MET A 56 4.40 1.62 -6.56
C MET A 56 5.34 1.14 -7.66
N PHE A 57 6.17 0.13 -7.39
CA PHE A 57 7.21 -0.38 -8.27
C PHE A 57 7.14 -1.92 -8.35
N PRO A 58 6.11 -2.48 -9.00
CA PRO A 58 5.90 -3.93 -9.05
C PRO A 58 7.05 -4.69 -9.73
N ASN A 59 7.78 -4.03 -10.62
CA ASN A 59 8.96 -4.57 -11.32
C ASN A 59 10.29 -4.10 -10.69
N GLY A 60 10.22 -3.50 -9.50
CA GLY A 60 11.33 -2.77 -8.90
C GLY A 60 11.50 -1.37 -9.50
N LEU A 61 12.27 -0.54 -8.82
CA LEU A 61 12.63 0.79 -9.29
C LEU A 61 13.80 0.67 -10.27
N ILE A 62 13.49 0.66 -11.56
CA ILE A 62 14.51 0.61 -12.62
C ILE A 62 14.94 2.06 -12.90
N LEU A 63 16.07 2.45 -12.31
CA LEU A 63 16.73 3.72 -12.58
C LEU A 63 17.87 3.45 -13.56
N GLY A 64 17.63 3.78 -14.82
CA GLY A 64 18.60 3.59 -15.90
C GLY A 64 17.96 2.95 -17.13
N ARG A 65 18.00 3.70 -18.25
CA ARG A 65 17.68 3.25 -19.61
C ARG A 65 16.29 2.64 -19.82
N SER A 66 15.28 3.49 -19.73
CA SER A 66 14.16 3.52 -20.68
C SER A 66 13.60 4.95 -20.56
N GLY A 67 13.85 5.84 -21.50
CA GLY A 67 13.35 5.65 -22.86
C GLY A 67 11.83 5.55 -22.72
N THR A 68 11.17 6.68 -22.83
CA THR A 68 9.76 6.73 -23.23
C THR A 68 9.50 5.66 -24.28
N LEU A 69 8.32 5.05 -24.20
CA LEU A 69 7.76 4.27 -25.29
C LEU A 69 7.57 5.19 -26.50
N ASP A 70 8.65 5.52 -27.20
CA ASP A 70 8.62 6.16 -28.49
C ASP A 70 9.11 5.11 -29.49
N TYR A 71 8.15 4.64 -30.28
CA TYR A 71 8.39 3.99 -31.55
C TYR A 71 9.17 4.98 -32.45
N GLU A 72 10.16 4.46 -33.19
CA GLU A 72 10.93 5.15 -34.24
C GLU A 72 12.04 6.05 -33.64
N GLU A 73 13.33 6.03 -34.01
CA GLU A 73 14.04 5.68 -35.24
C GLU A 73 15.46 5.17 -34.93
N GLU A 74 16.10 4.65 -35.97
CA GLU A 74 17.43 4.06 -36.01
C GLU A 74 18.58 5.08 -35.85
N GLU A 75 19.79 4.51 -35.66
CA GLU A 75 21.11 5.05 -36.04
C GLU A 75 22.00 5.77 -35.00
N GLU A 76 23.15 5.08 -34.83
CA GLU A 76 24.51 5.59 -34.71
C GLU A 76 25.10 6.04 -33.37
N GLN A 77 26.40 5.78 -33.33
CA GLN A 77 27.28 5.55 -32.21
C GLN A 77 28.13 6.82 -32.05
N ASP A 78 28.17 7.43 -30.86
CA ASP A 78 29.28 8.34 -30.56
C ASP A 78 29.59 8.49 -29.05
N ASP A 79 30.89 8.59 -28.79
CA ASP A 79 31.57 8.62 -27.50
C ASP A 79 31.36 9.94 -26.74
N HIS A 80 30.50 9.99 -25.71
CA HIS A 80 30.57 11.02 -24.67
C HIS A 80 30.09 10.52 -23.29
N ALA A 81 31.00 9.88 -22.54
CA ALA A 81 30.79 9.47 -21.16
C ALA A 81 31.10 10.61 -20.17
N SER A 82 30.14 11.52 -19.90
CA SER A 82 30.07 12.28 -18.62
C SER A 82 28.75 13.04 -18.35
N THR A 83 27.63 12.74 -19.03
CA THR A 83 26.36 13.50 -18.88
C THR A 83 25.18 12.68 -18.31
N ASP A 84 25.36 11.40 -18.02
CA ASP A 84 24.22 10.51 -17.67
C ASP A 84 23.66 10.72 -16.25
N SER A 85 24.42 11.35 -15.35
CA SER A 85 24.00 11.56 -13.96
C SER A 85 23.01 12.70 -13.77
N MET A 86 23.06 13.72 -14.64
CA MET A 86 22.21 14.92 -14.54
C MET A 86 20.82 14.69 -15.16
N GLU A 87 20.70 13.79 -16.13
CA GLU A 87 19.42 13.44 -16.75
C GLU A 87 18.53 12.56 -15.85
N LEU A 88 19.12 11.86 -14.88
CA LEU A 88 18.39 10.95 -13.98
C LEU A 88 17.64 11.68 -12.85
N GLU A 89 18.12 12.84 -12.38
CA GLU A 89 17.47 13.57 -11.27
C GLU A 89 16.16 14.28 -11.72
N ASP A 90 16.05 14.61 -13.01
CA ASP A 90 14.85 15.24 -13.59
C ASP A 90 13.87 14.23 -14.21
N GLN A 91 14.16 12.92 -14.12
CA GLN A 91 13.30 11.89 -14.69
C GLN A 91 11.97 11.78 -13.91
N VAL A 92 10.86 11.98 -14.62
CA VAL A 92 9.51 11.79 -14.07
C VAL A 92 9.11 10.33 -14.19
N ILE A 93 8.87 9.68 -13.06
CA ILE A 93 8.43 8.28 -12.96
C ILE A 93 6.92 8.24 -12.75
N TYR A 94 6.19 7.71 -13.72
CA TYR A 94 4.75 7.53 -13.63
C TYR A 94 4.41 6.28 -12.83
N VAL A 95 3.56 6.44 -11.81
CA VAL A 95 3.18 5.35 -10.91
C VAL A 95 1.66 5.38 -10.70
N ASP A 96 1.00 4.24 -10.94
CA ASP A 96 -0.43 4.07 -10.63
C ASP A 96 -0.60 3.78 -9.13
N PHE A 97 -0.52 4.84 -8.32
CA PHE A 97 -0.77 4.80 -6.89
C PHE A 97 -1.60 6.03 -6.48
N ASP A 98 -2.41 5.88 -5.45
CA ASP A 98 -3.27 6.97 -4.99
C ASP A 98 -2.43 8.07 -4.31
N PRO A 99 -2.44 9.31 -4.83
CA PRO A 99 -1.63 10.40 -4.28
C PRO A 99 -2.01 10.75 -2.83
N LEU A 100 -3.30 10.65 -2.47
CA LEU A 100 -3.77 10.97 -1.11
C LEU A 100 -3.30 9.94 -0.10
N CYS A 101 -3.18 8.68 -0.55
CA CYS A 101 -2.64 7.60 0.26
C CYS A 101 -1.16 7.85 0.59
N LEU A 102 -0.37 8.27 -0.42
CA LEU A 102 1.04 8.58 -0.20
C LEU A 102 1.19 9.80 0.69
N GLU A 103 0.45 10.87 0.44
CA GLU A 103 0.45 12.07 1.27
C GLU A 103 0.14 11.77 2.75
N PHE A 104 -0.84 10.90 3.01
CA PHE A 104 -1.17 10.45 4.36
C PHE A 104 0.04 9.80 5.07
N ILE A 105 0.75 8.90 4.39
CA ILE A 105 1.98 8.27 4.93
C ILE A 105 3.06 9.34 5.14
N MET A 106 3.24 10.17 4.12
CA MET A 106 3.95 11.45 4.07
C MET A 106 3.97 12.20 5.40
N ASN A 107 2.79 12.70 5.69
CA ASN A 107 2.52 13.59 6.81
C ASN A 107 2.69 12.89 8.16
N PHE A 108 2.33 11.60 8.24
CA PHE A 108 2.53 10.83 9.47
C PHE A 108 4.01 10.65 9.79
N TYR A 109 4.83 10.28 8.80
CA TYR A 109 6.27 10.06 8.98
C TYR A 109 6.98 11.33 9.44
N LYS A 110 6.69 12.45 8.77
CA LYS A 110 7.24 13.76 9.15
C LYS A 110 6.92 14.10 10.61
N THR A 111 5.64 13.97 10.99
CA THR A 111 5.19 14.22 12.38
C THR A 111 5.89 13.31 13.38
N ALA A 112 6.07 12.04 13.03
CA ALA A 112 6.72 11.05 13.89
C ALA A 112 8.21 11.35 14.08
N GLN A 113 8.93 11.73 13.02
CA GLN A 113 10.32 12.15 13.07
C GLN A 113 10.49 13.41 13.91
N ASP A 114 9.69 14.44 13.67
CA ASP A 114 9.73 15.70 14.44
C ASP A 114 9.52 15.45 15.94
N THR A 115 8.56 14.60 16.29
CA THR A 115 8.27 14.22 17.68
C THR A 115 9.44 13.45 18.31
N PHE A 116 10.05 12.53 17.56
CA PHE A 116 11.18 11.72 18.04
C PHE A 116 12.42 12.58 18.31
N TYR A 117 12.82 13.42 17.35
CA TYR A 117 14.01 14.28 17.49
C TYR A 117 13.81 15.42 18.49
N SER A 118 12.58 15.92 18.66
CA SER A 118 12.27 16.90 19.70
C SER A 118 12.43 16.32 21.11
N ASN A 119 11.99 15.07 21.31
CA ASN A 119 12.10 14.38 22.61
C ASN A 119 13.52 13.86 22.91
N GLN A 120 14.33 13.57 21.89
CA GLN A 120 15.72 13.11 22.01
C GLN A 120 16.75 14.23 22.28
N GLY A 121 16.29 15.44 22.61
CA GLY A 121 17.13 16.63 22.81
C GLY A 121 18.49 16.34 23.48
N SER A 122 19.57 16.47 22.69
CA SER A 122 20.97 16.51 23.13
C SER A 122 21.58 15.26 23.80
N THR A 123 21.03 14.06 23.62
CA THR A 123 21.77 12.82 23.92
C THR A 123 22.39 12.24 22.66
N ASN A 124 23.64 12.65 22.36
CA ASN A 124 24.48 11.97 21.37
C ASN A 124 24.79 10.55 21.86
N PHE A 125 23.91 9.59 21.57
CA PHE A 125 24.25 8.18 21.72
C PHE A 125 25.31 7.83 20.66
N PRO A 126 26.48 7.31 21.05
CA PRO A 126 27.47 6.88 20.06
C PRO A 126 26.85 5.76 19.22
N GLN A 127 26.79 5.98 17.90
CA GLN A 127 26.32 5.01 16.91
C GLN A 127 27.26 3.81 16.92
N SER A 128 26.96 2.79 17.73
CA SER A 128 27.56 1.47 17.55
C SER A 128 26.67 0.68 16.56
N PRO A 129 27.26 -0.04 15.58
CA PRO A 129 26.50 -0.84 14.63
C PRO A 129 25.74 -2.03 15.25
N THR A 130 25.83 -2.21 16.57
CA THR A 130 25.18 -3.27 17.34
C THR A 130 23.99 -2.77 18.19
N GLN A 131 23.64 -1.48 18.11
CA GLN A 131 22.51 -0.94 18.85
C GLN A 131 21.17 -1.36 18.24
N ASN A 132 20.19 -1.59 19.13
CA ASN A 132 18.82 -1.87 18.76
C ASN A 132 18.27 -0.71 17.89
N PRO A 133 17.82 -0.96 16.64
CA PRO A 133 17.34 0.08 15.73
C PRO A 133 16.21 0.94 16.30
N LEU A 134 15.44 0.40 17.26
CA LEU A 134 14.37 1.11 17.96
C LEU A 134 14.87 2.28 18.83
N LEU A 135 16.18 2.40 19.07
CA LEU A 135 16.78 3.48 19.86
C LEU A 135 17.25 4.65 18.99
N SER A 136 17.60 4.38 17.73
CA SER A 136 18.15 5.36 16.79
C SER A 136 17.12 5.87 15.78
N LYS A 137 16.02 5.14 15.56
CA LYS A 137 14.94 5.49 14.64
C LYS A 137 13.57 5.39 15.29
N GLN A 138 12.63 6.16 14.79
CA GLN A 138 11.24 6.06 15.21
C GLN A 138 10.59 4.86 14.53
N ALA A 139 10.07 3.93 15.34
CA ALA A 139 9.35 2.77 14.83
C ALA A 139 7.87 3.06 14.63
N ILE A 140 7.35 2.73 13.45
CA ILE A 140 5.95 2.90 13.07
C ILE A 140 5.40 1.55 12.64
N ILE A 141 4.23 1.19 13.17
CA ILE A 141 3.50 0.01 12.73
C ILE A 141 2.60 0.44 11.57
N VAL A 142 2.72 -0.29 10.48
CA VAL A 142 1.96 -0.09 9.25
C VAL A 142 1.02 -1.26 9.09
N LEU A 143 -0.28 -0.98 9.14
CA LEU A 143 -1.31 -1.96 8.85
C LEU A 143 -2.01 -1.55 7.56
N ARG A 144 -1.92 -2.40 6.53
CA ARG A 144 -2.56 -2.19 5.23
C ARG A 144 -3.60 -3.28 4.97
N GLU A 145 -4.77 -2.89 4.50
CA GLU A 145 -5.82 -3.78 4.02
C GLU A 145 -6.05 -3.59 2.51
N GLU A 146 -6.12 -4.69 1.79
CA GLU A 146 -6.75 -4.78 0.48
C GLU A 146 -8.03 -5.60 0.63
N LEU A 147 -9.17 -4.98 0.34
CA LEU A 147 -10.49 -5.60 0.36
C LEU A 147 -11.02 -5.69 -1.06
N ASP A 148 -10.98 -6.87 -1.67
CA ASP A 148 -11.68 -7.15 -2.92
C ASP A 148 -13.11 -7.61 -2.61
N TYR A 149 -14.11 -7.05 -3.27
CA TYR A 149 -15.50 -7.45 -3.08
C TYR A 149 -16.15 -7.92 -4.37
N PHE A 150 -16.97 -8.96 -4.24
CA PHE A 150 -17.69 -9.60 -5.33
C PHE A 150 -19.18 -9.51 -5.04
N THR A 151 -19.88 -8.73 -5.86
CA THR A 151 -21.33 -8.53 -5.77
C THR A 151 -22.08 -9.71 -6.38
N ILE A 152 -22.96 -10.34 -5.61
CA ILE A 152 -23.87 -11.39 -6.07
C ILE A 152 -25.29 -10.81 -6.04
N PRO A 153 -25.84 -10.41 -7.21
CA PRO A 153 -27.21 -9.94 -7.30
C PRO A 153 -28.20 -11.01 -6.80
N PRO A 154 -29.35 -10.61 -6.23
CA PRO A 154 -30.39 -11.57 -5.89
C PRO A 154 -30.90 -12.27 -7.15
N LYS A 155 -31.28 -13.54 -7.01
CA LYS A 155 -31.89 -14.28 -8.12
C LYS A 155 -33.24 -13.65 -8.43
N GLN A 156 -33.46 -13.24 -9.68
CA GLN A 156 -34.80 -12.86 -10.14
C GLN A 156 -35.71 -14.09 -10.05
N ASN A 157 -36.73 -14.03 -9.20
CA ASN A 157 -37.71 -15.10 -9.11
C ASN A 157 -38.60 -15.05 -10.35
N LYS A 158 -38.59 -16.11 -11.18
CA LYS A 158 -39.53 -16.29 -12.30
C LYS A 158 -41.01 -16.16 -11.89
N LYS A 159 -41.34 -16.29 -10.60
CA LYS A 159 -42.71 -16.12 -10.07
C LYS A 159 -43.19 -14.66 -10.03
N ASP A 160 -42.29 -13.67 -9.87
CA ASP A 160 -42.69 -12.25 -9.84
C ASP A 160 -43.03 -11.72 -11.25
N ILE A 161 -42.51 -12.37 -12.30
CA ILE A 161 -42.85 -12.11 -13.71
C ILE A 161 -44.30 -12.56 -14.01
N LEU A 162 -44.75 -13.66 -13.39
CA LEU A 162 -46.09 -14.23 -13.60
C LEU A 162 -47.15 -13.59 -12.69
N ALA A 163 -46.75 -13.01 -11.55
CA ALA A 163 -47.68 -12.33 -10.64
C ALA A 163 -48.16 -10.99 -11.22
N ASN A 164 -47.29 -10.25 -11.91
CA ASN A 164 -47.63 -8.96 -12.53
C ASN A 164 -48.40 -9.06 -13.86
N THR A 165 -48.61 -10.27 -14.39
CA THR A 165 -49.40 -10.52 -15.62
C THR A 165 -50.78 -11.12 -15.32
N SER A 166 -51.17 -11.24 -14.05
CA SER A 166 -52.47 -11.79 -13.66
C SER A 166 -53.51 -10.71 -13.37
N SER A 167 -53.89 -9.93 -14.39
CA SER A 167 -55.20 -9.28 -14.41
C SER A 167 -55.95 -9.57 -15.74
N SER A 168 -56.71 -10.66 -15.67
CA SER A 168 -57.83 -11.06 -16.54
C SER A 168 -57.60 -11.61 -17.95
N PRO A 169 -58.52 -12.48 -18.45
CA PRO A 169 -58.24 -13.45 -19.50
C PRO A 169 -58.97 -13.17 -20.83
N VAL A 170 -58.65 -14.02 -21.82
CA VAL A 170 -59.41 -14.34 -23.06
C VAL A 170 -58.99 -13.59 -24.33
N GLY A 171 -58.55 -14.37 -25.32
CA GLY A 171 -58.50 -13.96 -26.73
C GLY A 171 -57.40 -14.65 -27.53
N ASN A 172 -57.67 -15.83 -28.08
CA ASN A 172 -56.81 -16.49 -29.05
C ASN A 172 -56.75 -15.69 -30.35
N THR A 173 -55.57 -15.21 -30.76
CA THR A 173 -55.17 -15.08 -32.18
C THR A 173 -53.65 -14.96 -32.26
N SER A 174 -53.06 -15.88 -33.00
CA SER A 174 -51.66 -15.98 -33.33
C SER A 174 -51.27 -14.92 -34.38
N GLU A 175 -50.71 -13.80 -33.94
CA GLU A 175 -49.94 -12.88 -34.79
C GLU A 175 -48.76 -12.31 -33.99
N ALA A 176 -47.62 -12.20 -34.68
CA ALA A 176 -46.35 -11.74 -34.16
C ALA A 176 -46.46 -10.31 -33.61
N LEU A 177 -46.31 -10.15 -32.29
CA LEU A 177 -46.08 -8.87 -31.64
C LEU A 177 -44.65 -8.87 -31.14
N GLU A 178 -43.83 -8.01 -31.73
CA GLU A 178 -42.50 -7.66 -31.26
C GLU A 178 -42.58 -7.29 -29.77
N MET A 179 -42.00 -8.14 -28.93
CA MET A 179 -41.76 -7.85 -27.52
C MET A 179 -40.60 -6.85 -27.43
N THR A 180 -40.91 -5.56 -27.44
CA THR A 180 -40.07 -4.55 -26.79
C THR A 180 -40.22 -4.70 -25.28
N GLU A 181 -39.68 -5.77 -24.70
CA GLU A 181 -39.53 -5.91 -23.26
C GLU A 181 -38.26 -5.16 -22.83
N VAL A 182 -38.45 -3.96 -22.28
CA VAL A 182 -37.40 -3.28 -21.51
C VAL A 182 -37.29 -4.03 -20.18
N GLU A 183 -36.56 -5.14 -20.17
CA GLU A 183 -36.03 -5.71 -18.93
C GLU A 183 -35.30 -4.59 -18.18
N SER A 184 -35.73 -4.27 -16.96
CA SER A 184 -34.90 -3.48 -16.05
C SER A 184 -33.74 -4.36 -15.60
N ALA A 185 -32.78 -4.57 -16.50
CA ALA A 185 -31.52 -5.22 -16.21
C ALA A 185 -30.91 -4.47 -15.03
N ILE A 186 -30.65 -5.17 -13.92
CA ILE A 186 -29.94 -4.59 -12.78
C ILE A 186 -28.61 -4.07 -13.33
N ASN A 187 -28.41 -2.75 -13.25
CA ASN A 187 -27.16 -2.16 -13.67
C ASN A 187 -26.06 -2.64 -12.71
N ILE A 188 -25.32 -3.67 -13.14
CA ILE A 188 -24.31 -4.31 -12.31
C ILE A 188 -23.18 -3.36 -11.94
N HIS A 189 -22.90 -2.35 -12.77
CA HIS A 189 -21.87 -1.36 -12.47
C HIS A 189 -22.32 -0.45 -11.32
N GLU A 190 -23.54 0.07 -11.40
CA GLU A 190 -24.13 0.88 -10.32
C GLU A 190 -24.24 0.08 -9.02
N LEU A 191 -24.67 -1.19 -9.10
CA LEU A 191 -24.74 -2.09 -7.96
C LEU A 191 -23.36 -2.27 -7.28
N LYS A 192 -22.31 -2.47 -8.08
CA LYS A 192 -20.93 -2.58 -7.59
C LYS A 192 -20.48 -1.29 -6.91
N THR A 193 -20.73 -0.14 -7.53
CA THR A 193 -20.38 1.17 -6.97
C THR A 193 -21.07 1.42 -5.62
N GLU A 194 -22.37 1.11 -5.52
CA GLU A 194 -23.14 1.30 -4.29
C GLU A 194 -22.66 0.34 -3.18
N CYS A 195 -22.44 -0.93 -3.52
CA CYS A 195 -21.86 -1.91 -2.58
C CYS A 195 -20.47 -1.47 -2.09
N GLY A 196 -19.63 -0.94 -2.98
CA GLY A 196 -18.33 -0.37 -2.63
C GLY A 196 -18.46 0.79 -1.65
N THR A 197 -19.45 1.67 -1.86
CA THR A 197 -19.73 2.82 -0.98
C THR A 197 -20.13 2.36 0.42
N ILE A 198 -21.00 1.35 0.54
CA ILE A 198 -21.38 0.76 1.84
C ILE A 198 -20.18 0.14 2.56
N LEU A 199 -19.32 -0.57 1.83
CA LEU A 199 -18.09 -1.16 2.39
C LEU A 199 -17.05 -0.10 2.77
N LEU A 200 -17.05 1.06 2.10
CA LEU A 200 -16.16 2.17 2.40
C LEU A 200 -16.48 2.76 3.79
N ASP A 201 -17.76 2.84 4.15
CA ASP A 201 -18.23 3.32 5.45
C ASP A 201 -17.89 2.38 6.63
N GLN A 202 -17.47 1.14 6.35
CA GLN A 202 -16.93 0.23 7.36
C GLN A 202 -15.49 0.62 7.73
N LYS A 203 -15.34 1.66 8.54
CA LYS A 203 -14.05 2.31 8.84
C LYS A 203 -13.25 1.66 9.96
N LYS A 204 -13.86 0.84 10.82
CA LYS A 204 -13.21 0.23 11.98
C LYS A 204 -12.20 -0.85 11.55
N ILE A 205 -10.99 -0.78 12.10
CA ILE A 205 -9.89 -1.70 11.76
C ILE A 205 -10.26 -3.13 12.18
N PHE A 206 -10.67 -3.35 13.43
CA PHE A 206 -10.75 -4.70 13.99
C PHE A 206 -12.09 -5.41 13.80
N THR A 207 -13.12 -4.75 13.26
CA THR A 207 -14.49 -5.33 13.17
C THR A 207 -14.52 -6.68 12.46
N ALA A 208 -13.79 -6.82 11.34
CA ALA A 208 -13.78 -8.07 10.58
C ALA A 208 -13.16 -9.24 11.37
N LEU A 209 -12.04 -9.00 12.08
CA LEU A 209 -11.40 -9.99 12.93
C LEU A 209 -12.23 -10.29 14.18
N GLN A 210 -12.80 -9.28 14.83
CA GLN A 210 -13.64 -9.47 16.02
C GLN A 210 -14.85 -10.36 15.71
N ARG A 211 -15.47 -10.23 14.54
CA ARG A 211 -16.55 -11.11 14.13
C ARG A 211 -16.08 -12.56 13.98
N ASN A 212 -14.90 -12.79 13.41
CA ASN A 212 -14.31 -14.12 13.27
C ASN A 212 -13.95 -14.73 14.64
N VAL A 213 -13.37 -13.95 15.55
CA VAL A 213 -13.15 -14.35 16.96
C VAL A 213 -14.46 -14.81 17.59
N ASN A 214 -15.53 -14.02 17.46
CA ASN A 214 -16.82 -14.33 18.08
C ASN A 214 -17.52 -15.54 17.44
N LYS A 215 -17.35 -15.74 16.12
CA LYS A 215 -18.01 -16.81 15.36
C LYS A 215 -17.29 -18.16 15.48
N GLU A 216 -15.95 -18.15 15.46
CA GLU A 216 -15.11 -19.35 15.34
C GLU A 216 -14.22 -19.59 16.57
N ASN A 217 -14.34 -18.77 17.61
CA ASN A 217 -13.47 -18.79 18.80
C ASN A 217 -11.97 -18.73 18.41
N ASN A 218 -11.64 -17.87 17.45
CA ASN A 218 -10.29 -17.79 16.90
C ASN A 218 -9.33 -17.06 17.86
N VAL A 219 -8.74 -17.81 18.78
CA VAL A 219 -7.81 -17.29 19.81
C VAL A 219 -6.59 -16.60 19.18
N ALA A 220 -6.13 -17.04 18.01
CA ALA A 220 -4.99 -16.43 17.32
C ALA A 220 -5.31 -14.99 16.85
N GLU A 221 -6.52 -14.77 16.33
CA GLU A 221 -6.98 -13.43 15.95
C GLU A 221 -7.18 -12.51 17.14
N GLN A 222 -7.70 -13.04 18.24
CA GLN A 222 -7.81 -12.31 19.50
C GLN A 222 -6.43 -11.85 19.98
N HIS A 223 -5.44 -12.76 20.00
CA HIS A 223 -4.06 -12.42 20.36
C HIS A 223 -3.42 -11.40 19.41
N LEU A 224 -3.73 -11.46 18.11
CA LEU A 224 -3.26 -10.47 17.13
C LEU A 224 -3.82 -9.07 17.46
N ILE A 225 -5.12 -8.96 17.73
CA ILE A 225 -5.75 -7.69 18.14
C ILE A 225 -5.10 -7.18 19.43
N ASP A 226 -4.94 -8.04 20.44
CA ASP A 226 -4.34 -7.66 21.72
C ASP A 226 -2.89 -7.18 21.55
N MET A 227 -2.11 -7.87 20.71
CA MET A 227 -0.74 -7.49 20.39
C MET A 227 -0.68 -6.11 19.73
N LEU A 228 -1.52 -5.86 18.71
CA LEU A 228 -1.60 -4.56 18.04
C LEU A 228 -2.03 -3.45 19.00
N CYS A 229 -2.94 -3.74 19.94
CA CYS A 229 -3.38 -2.77 20.95
C CYS A 229 -2.25 -2.42 21.94
N VAL A 230 -1.51 -3.42 22.43
CA VAL A 230 -0.34 -3.21 23.31
C VAL A 230 0.72 -2.35 22.61
N SER A 231 0.85 -2.50 21.29
CA SER A 231 1.87 -1.80 20.51
C SER A 231 1.49 -0.39 20.07
N GLY A 232 0.22 0.00 20.16
CA GLY A 232 -0.18 1.39 19.89
C GLY A 232 -1.65 1.61 19.58
N PHE A 233 -2.30 0.65 18.92
CA PHE A 233 -3.70 0.77 18.48
C PHE A 233 -4.70 0.71 19.63
N SER A 234 -5.93 1.15 19.38
CA SER A 234 -7.11 0.94 20.23
C SER A 234 -8.15 0.10 19.50
N ARG A 235 -8.99 -0.61 20.26
CA ARG A 235 -10.01 -1.51 19.68
C ARG A 235 -11.03 -0.82 18.77
N ASP A 236 -11.24 0.47 18.99
CA ASP A 236 -12.19 1.30 18.24
C ASP A 236 -11.52 2.15 17.15
N ASP A 237 -10.22 1.93 16.89
CA ASP A 237 -9.49 2.67 15.86
C ASP A 237 -10.09 2.46 14.47
N GLU A 238 -10.02 3.52 13.68
CA GLU A 238 -10.45 3.55 12.29
C GLU A 238 -9.23 3.57 11.37
N TRP A 239 -9.42 3.11 10.14
CA TRP A 239 -8.43 3.26 9.09
C TRP A 239 -8.13 4.76 8.88
N GLY A 240 -6.86 5.15 8.99
CA GLY A 240 -6.44 6.53 8.80
C GLY A 240 -6.54 6.98 7.34
N TYR A 241 -6.37 6.05 6.42
CA TYR A 241 -6.67 6.19 5.00
C TYR A 241 -7.54 5.03 4.54
N ARG A 242 -8.59 5.30 3.75
CA ARG A 242 -9.46 4.27 3.17
C ARG A 242 -10.17 4.82 1.93
N ASN A 243 -9.97 4.18 0.78
CA ASN A 243 -10.58 4.61 -0.48
C ASN A 243 -10.88 3.42 -1.42
N ILE A 244 -11.84 3.61 -2.32
CA ILE A 244 -12.14 2.67 -3.40
C ILE A 244 -11.13 2.89 -4.53
N GLU A 245 -10.54 1.81 -5.02
CA GLU A 245 -9.65 1.89 -6.19
C GLU A 245 -10.45 2.17 -7.47
N PRO A 246 -10.08 3.18 -8.27
CA PRO A 246 -10.77 3.51 -9.51
C PRO A 246 -10.86 2.29 -10.45
N HIS A 247 -12.04 2.11 -11.05
CA HIS A 247 -12.33 1.02 -12.00
C HIS A 247 -12.19 -0.40 -11.44
N LYS A 248 -12.01 -0.56 -10.13
CA LYS A 248 -11.88 -1.86 -9.45
C LYS A 248 -12.95 -2.01 -8.38
N THR A 249 -13.30 -3.25 -8.07
CA THR A 249 -14.12 -3.60 -6.90
C THR A 249 -13.22 -3.91 -5.71
N SER A 250 -12.36 -2.94 -5.39
CA SER A 250 -11.34 -3.08 -4.34
C SER A 250 -11.31 -1.82 -3.49
N ILE A 251 -11.09 -1.98 -2.18
CA ILE A 251 -10.87 -0.89 -1.24
C ILE A 251 -9.49 -1.07 -0.63
N VAL A 252 -8.68 -0.02 -0.67
CA VAL A 252 -7.37 0.03 -0.01
C VAL A 252 -7.51 0.82 1.26
N SER A 253 -6.95 0.31 2.35
CA SER A 253 -6.91 1.01 3.64
C SER A 253 -5.55 0.94 4.29
N ILE A 254 -5.16 2.00 4.99
CA ILE A 254 -3.91 2.08 5.75
C ILE A 254 -4.19 2.69 7.12
N ALA A 255 -3.60 2.09 8.15
CA ALA A 255 -3.52 2.66 9.48
C ALA A 255 -2.06 2.67 9.93
N LEU A 256 -1.65 3.78 10.55
CA LEU A 256 -0.30 4.02 11.03
C LEU A 256 -0.37 4.34 12.52
N VAL A 257 0.53 3.75 13.31
CA VAL A 257 0.67 4.11 14.72
C VAL A 257 2.14 4.08 15.13
N MET A 258 2.54 5.02 15.98
CA MET A 258 3.86 5.00 16.60
C MET A 258 3.95 3.81 17.55
N LEU A 259 4.99 2.99 17.39
CA LEU A 259 5.22 1.84 18.27
C LEU A 259 5.55 2.32 19.69
N LYS A 260 4.72 1.94 20.65
CA LYS A 260 4.98 2.18 22.07
C LYS A 260 6.01 1.17 22.59
N THR A 261 7.17 1.65 23.01
CA THR A 261 8.26 0.81 23.56
C THR A 261 8.38 0.91 25.09
N THR A 262 7.73 1.89 25.71
CA THR A 262 7.81 2.19 27.14
C THR A 262 6.43 2.36 27.79
N GLY A 263 6.29 1.90 29.04
CA GLY A 263 5.11 2.18 29.88
C GLY A 263 4.43 0.97 30.51
N GLN A 264 4.41 -0.20 29.85
CA GLN A 264 3.86 -1.45 30.42
C GLN A 264 4.89 -2.58 30.42
N SER A 265 4.73 -3.55 31.33
CA SER A 265 5.71 -4.60 31.66
C SER A 265 6.08 -5.58 30.53
N ASN A 266 5.47 -5.49 29.34
CA ASN A 266 5.78 -6.37 28.21
C ASN A 266 5.96 -5.64 26.86
N GLN A 267 5.86 -4.30 26.82
CA GLN A 267 5.90 -3.56 25.56
C GLN A 267 7.23 -3.72 24.82
N MET A 268 8.36 -3.67 25.53
CA MET A 268 9.67 -3.86 24.92
C MET A 268 9.82 -5.27 24.30
N ALA A 269 9.30 -6.30 24.96
CA ALA A 269 9.30 -7.67 24.42
C ALA A 269 8.41 -7.80 23.18
N THR A 270 7.24 -7.14 23.17
CA THR A 270 6.37 -7.08 21.99
C THR A 270 7.02 -6.30 20.84
N ALA A 271 7.67 -5.17 21.12
CA ALA A 271 8.40 -4.37 20.14
C ALA A 271 9.54 -5.18 19.50
N GLN A 272 10.28 -5.97 20.29
CA GLN A 272 11.30 -6.88 19.76
C GLN A 272 10.72 -7.97 18.84
N LYS A 273 9.52 -8.48 19.13
CA LYS A 273 8.83 -9.42 18.23
C LYS A 273 8.40 -8.72 16.94
N LEU A 274 7.94 -7.48 17.02
CA LEU A 274 7.52 -6.71 15.85
C LEU A 274 8.68 -6.35 14.92
N LEU A 275 9.92 -6.26 15.42
CA LEU A 275 11.11 -6.12 14.56
C LEU A 275 11.26 -7.27 13.55
N LEU A 276 10.67 -8.45 13.80
CA LEU A 276 10.64 -9.55 12.82
C LEU A 276 9.88 -9.18 11.55
N PHE A 277 9.02 -8.17 11.59
CA PHE A 277 8.24 -7.66 10.46
C PHE A 277 8.89 -6.46 9.78
N TRP A 278 10.06 -6.00 10.22
CA TRP A 278 10.80 -4.95 9.53
C TRP A 278 11.40 -5.52 8.24
N ARG A 279 11.04 -4.92 7.10
CA ARG A 279 11.39 -5.39 5.73
C ARG A 279 10.93 -6.82 5.42
N LYS A 280 10.06 -7.40 6.26
CA LYS A 280 9.51 -8.76 6.14
C LYS A 280 8.03 -8.72 6.52
N PRO A 281 7.18 -8.08 5.69
CA PRO A 281 5.79 -7.89 6.02
C PRO A 281 5.07 -9.23 6.25
N ALA A 282 4.29 -9.32 7.33
CA ALA A 282 3.42 -10.47 7.57
C ALA A 282 2.09 -10.26 6.84
N ARG A 283 1.62 -11.31 6.15
CA ARG A 283 0.37 -11.27 5.39
C ARG A 283 -0.61 -12.29 5.91
N LYS A 284 -1.88 -11.88 5.99
CA LYS A 284 -3.01 -12.76 6.28
C LYS A 284 -4.10 -12.51 5.26
N CYS A 285 -4.54 -13.57 4.58
CA CYS A 285 -5.63 -13.51 3.61
C CYS A 285 -6.79 -14.39 4.08
N TRP A 286 -8.02 -13.90 3.98
CA TRP A 286 -9.22 -14.67 4.29
C TRP A 286 -10.42 -14.17 3.50
N TRP A 287 -11.50 -14.93 3.57
CA TRP A 287 -12.76 -14.61 2.93
C TRP A 287 -13.84 -14.35 3.99
N ASP A 288 -14.74 -13.44 3.65
CA ASP A 288 -15.89 -13.08 4.45
C ASP A 288 -17.14 -12.94 3.57
N GLY A 289 -18.30 -13.29 4.13
CA GLY A 289 -19.59 -13.13 3.49
C GLY A 289 -20.47 -12.19 4.31
N LEU A 290 -21.05 -11.19 3.65
CA LEU A 290 -22.04 -10.30 4.26
C LEU A 290 -23.19 -10.02 3.28
N GLU A 291 -24.31 -9.55 3.81
CA GLU A 291 -25.45 -9.11 3.03
C GLU A 291 -25.64 -7.61 3.26
N VAL A 292 -25.80 -6.86 2.17
CA VAL A 292 -26.03 -5.42 2.19
C VAL A 292 -27.33 -5.09 1.48
N SER A 293 -27.95 -3.99 1.87
CA SER A 293 -29.13 -3.44 1.24
C SER A 293 -28.72 -2.28 0.34
N VAL A 294 -29.05 -2.35 -0.95
CA VAL A 294 -28.73 -1.35 -1.97
C VAL A 294 -30.00 -0.96 -2.73
N GLY A 295 -29.98 0.20 -3.39
CA GLY A 295 -31.15 0.79 -4.05
C GLY A 295 -31.97 1.63 -3.08
N GLY A 296 -31.94 2.95 -3.28
CA GLY A 296 -32.60 3.93 -2.39
C GLY A 296 -34.08 3.62 -2.12
N ASP A 297 -34.94 3.77 -3.13
CA ASP A 297 -36.40 3.57 -2.98
C ASP A 297 -36.81 2.09 -3.03
N LYS A 298 -35.95 1.21 -3.56
CA LYS A 298 -36.18 -0.23 -3.64
C LYS A 298 -35.01 -0.94 -2.98
N VAL A 299 -35.21 -1.37 -1.75
CA VAL A 299 -34.21 -2.14 -1.01
C VAL A 299 -34.01 -3.50 -1.66
N ILE A 300 -32.88 -3.66 -2.34
CA ILE A 300 -32.43 -4.90 -2.97
C ILE A 300 -31.39 -5.53 -2.05
N PRO A 301 -31.66 -6.73 -1.49
CA PRO A 301 -30.65 -7.46 -0.73
C PRO A 301 -29.59 -8.03 -1.69
N VAL A 302 -28.34 -7.63 -1.49
CA VAL A 302 -27.18 -8.10 -2.26
C VAL A 302 -26.21 -8.82 -1.35
N ARG A 303 -25.82 -10.03 -1.76
CA ARG A 303 -24.79 -10.78 -1.05
C ARG A 303 -23.43 -10.37 -1.57
N LEU A 304 -22.51 -10.11 -0.66
CA LEU A 304 -21.12 -9.78 -0.94
C LEU A 304 -20.22 -10.91 -0.46
N TRP A 305 -19.29 -11.29 -1.31
CA TRP A 305 -18.10 -12.04 -0.91
C TRP A 305 -16.92 -11.10 -0.90
N CYS A 306 -16.24 -11.00 0.22
CA CYS A 306 -15.11 -10.12 0.41
C CYS A 306 -13.86 -10.94 0.66
N ARG A 307 -12.82 -10.74 -0.16
CA ARG A 307 -11.47 -11.22 0.14
C ARG A 307 -10.73 -10.09 0.83
N ARG A 308 -10.26 -10.35 2.05
CA ARG A 308 -9.43 -9.40 2.81
C ARG A 308 -8.01 -9.91 2.84
N THR A 309 -7.07 -9.05 2.48
CA THR A 309 -5.64 -9.27 2.65
C THR A 309 -5.11 -8.19 3.58
N TRP A 310 -4.72 -8.58 4.79
CA TRP A 310 -4.01 -7.70 5.70
C TRP A 310 -2.51 -7.90 5.56
N THR A 311 -1.80 -6.79 5.53
CA THR A 311 -0.34 -6.74 5.60
C THR A 311 0.05 -5.93 6.84
N LEU A 312 0.78 -6.58 7.75
CA LEU A 312 1.39 -5.95 8.92
C LEU A 312 2.87 -5.78 8.66
N GLU A 313 3.36 -4.57 8.80
CA GLU A 313 4.77 -4.22 8.58
C GLU A 313 5.25 -3.27 9.67
N LEU A 314 6.54 -3.33 9.98
CA LEU A 314 7.20 -2.32 10.79
C LEU A 314 8.07 -1.46 9.89
N ALA A 315 7.92 -0.14 9.97
CA ALA A 315 8.79 0.83 9.33
C ALA A 315 9.65 1.56 10.37
N LEU A 316 10.88 1.90 9.98
CA LEU A 316 11.80 2.68 10.81
C LEU A 316 12.15 3.97 10.07
N VAL A 317 11.72 5.09 10.64
CA VAL A 317 11.87 6.43 10.07
C VAL A 317 12.76 7.30 10.93
#